data_AF-A0A2D7RIW6-F1
#
_entry.id   AF-A0A2D7RIW6-F1
#
_cell.length_a   1.000
_cell.length_b   1.000
_cell.length_c   1.000
_cell.angle_alpha   90.00
_cell.angle_beta   90.00
_cell.angle_gamma   90.00
#
_symmetry.space_group_name_H-M   'P 1'
#
loop_
_entity.id
_entity.type
_entity.pdbx_description
1 polymer ?
#
loop_
_entity_poly.entity_id
_entity_poly.type
_entity_poly.pdbx_seq_one_letter_code
_entity_poly.pdbx_strand_id
1 'polypeptide(L)'
;MLIKTPFKILYFILFISSCSDSENEANAQFPVLNSETVEVYLLNTLNDSRGYCIDMMGYKTNGDINRPLQAHSCYSYQGEISVDQGFIKANIENEEFNILHFNVCMELTENKAGSSLKLSSCNKNDNQKFILQSDGKIQPKSNLNLCLTVSDNFREGGGGNPVHLIRSLTLENCDDNLSDRQKWGTRKSN
;
A
#
# COMPACT_ATOMS: atom_id res chain seq x y z
N MET A 1 58.13 -37.36 -60.66
CA MET A 1 57.51 -36.09 -60.26
C MET A 1 56.61 -36.37 -59.07
N LEU A 2 57.13 -36.17 -57.85
CA LEU A 2 56.42 -36.34 -56.58
C LEU A 2 56.86 -35.17 -55.70
N ILE A 3 55.94 -34.26 -55.45
CA ILE A 3 56.13 -33.05 -54.67
C ILE A 3 56.04 -33.45 -53.19
N LYS A 4 57.11 -33.22 -52.42
CA LYS A 4 57.08 -33.25 -50.95
C LYS A 4 57.05 -31.81 -50.45
N THR A 5 55.91 -31.43 -49.87
CA THR A 5 55.69 -30.20 -49.10
C THR A 5 56.48 -30.20 -47.80
N PRO A 6 57.12 -29.08 -47.41
CA PRO A 6 57.44 -28.83 -46.01
C PRO A 6 56.34 -27.99 -45.34
N PHE A 7 55.71 -28.63 -44.37
CA PHE A 7 54.72 -28.12 -43.43
C PHE A 7 55.39 -27.07 -42.50
N LYS A 8 55.05 -25.78 -42.63
CA LYS A 8 55.45 -24.75 -41.65
C LYS A 8 54.34 -24.64 -40.60
N ILE A 9 54.60 -25.17 -39.41
CA ILE A 9 53.76 -25.00 -38.22
C ILE A 9 53.94 -23.56 -37.73
N LEU A 10 52.87 -22.77 -37.85
CA LEU A 10 52.77 -21.44 -37.28
C LEU A 10 52.38 -21.60 -35.79
N TYR A 11 53.29 -21.21 -34.89
CA TYR A 11 53.04 -21.17 -33.44
C TYR A 11 51.93 -20.15 -33.14
N PHE A 12 50.79 -20.62 -32.64
CA PHE A 12 49.72 -19.78 -32.11
C PHE A 12 50.04 -19.48 -30.64
N ILE A 13 50.45 -18.25 -30.34
CA ILE A 13 50.67 -17.78 -28.96
C ILE A 13 49.28 -17.55 -28.35
N LEU A 14 48.86 -18.45 -27.45
CA LEU A 14 47.72 -18.24 -26.57
C LEU A 14 48.09 -17.20 -25.51
N PHE A 15 47.61 -15.96 -25.69
CA PHE A 15 47.53 -14.99 -24.60
C PHE A 15 46.45 -15.45 -23.62
N ILE A 16 46.87 -16.12 -22.55
CA ILE A 16 46.04 -16.27 -21.34
C ILE A 16 46.00 -14.92 -20.64
N SER A 17 44.93 -14.16 -20.90
CA SER A 17 44.57 -12.99 -20.10
C SER A 17 44.21 -13.48 -18.69
N SER A 18 45.14 -13.33 -17.76
CA SER A 18 44.91 -13.53 -16.34
C SER A 18 44.02 -12.40 -15.81
N CYS A 19 42.70 -12.59 -15.84
CA CYS A 19 41.78 -11.78 -15.06
C CYS A 19 41.82 -12.28 -13.62
N SER A 20 42.37 -11.47 -12.72
CA SER A 20 42.21 -11.63 -11.28
C SER A 20 40.77 -11.27 -10.93
N ASP A 21 39.92 -12.28 -10.72
CA ASP A 21 38.60 -12.07 -10.11
C ASP A 21 38.82 -11.79 -8.61
N SER A 22 38.85 -10.51 -8.25
CA SER A 22 38.72 -10.08 -6.86
C SER A 22 37.25 -9.83 -6.55
N GLU A 23 36.78 -10.60 -5.57
CA GLU A 23 35.43 -10.72 -5.06
C GLU A 23 34.82 -9.41 -4.51
N ASN A 24 33.47 -9.41 -4.50
CA ASN A 24 32.60 -8.75 -3.54
C ASN A 24 32.50 -7.21 -3.55
N GLU A 25 31.71 -6.69 -4.50
CA GLU A 25 30.77 -5.63 -4.13
C GLU A 25 29.42 -6.28 -3.85
N ALA A 26 29.05 -6.30 -2.58
CA ALA A 26 27.73 -6.70 -2.12
C ALA A 26 26.69 -5.83 -2.85
N ASN A 27 26.05 -6.41 -3.86
CA ASN A 27 24.78 -5.95 -4.33
C ASN A 27 23.83 -6.04 -3.14
N ALA A 28 23.67 -4.95 -2.40
CA ALA A 28 22.54 -4.75 -1.51
C ALA A 28 21.30 -4.55 -2.39
N GLN A 29 20.94 -5.61 -3.11
CA GLN A 29 19.59 -5.86 -3.51
C GLN A 29 18.84 -5.99 -2.19
N PHE A 30 18.32 -4.87 -1.69
CA PHE A 30 17.19 -4.92 -0.77
C PHE A 30 16.25 -5.98 -1.36
N PRO A 31 15.85 -7.01 -0.58
CA PRO A 31 14.88 -7.94 -1.09
C PRO A 31 13.71 -7.06 -1.51
N VAL A 32 13.42 -7.05 -2.82
CA VAL A 32 12.15 -6.54 -3.32
C VAL A 32 11.18 -7.50 -2.69
N LEU A 33 10.70 -7.14 -1.49
CA LEU A 33 9.63 -7.84 -0.84
C LEU A 33 8.54 -7.81 -1.89
N ASN A 34 8.16 -8.97 -2.41
CA ASN A 34 7.04 -9.09 -3.32
C ASN A 34 5.80 -8.79 -2.49
N SER A 35 5.61 -7.51 -2.19
CA SER A 35 4.77 -7.03 -1.13
C SER A 35 3.42 -6.80 -1.76
N GLU A 36 2.52 -7.75 -1.54
CA GLU A 36 1.17 -7.74 -2.05
C GLU A 36 0.48 -6.40 -1.73
N THR A 37 0.11 -5.66 -2.79
CA THR A 37 -0.76 -4.50 -2.66
C THR A 37 -2.20 -4.98 -2.48
N VAL A 38 -2.91 -4.39 -1.52
CA VAL A 38 -4.31 -4.67 -1.19
C VAL A 38 -5.11 -3.39 -1.06
N GLU A 39 -6.41 -3.46 -1.34
CA GLU A 39 -7.37 -2.48 -0.86
C GLU A 39 -7.69 -2.77 0.62
N VAL A 40 -7.80 -1.73 1.44
CA VAL A 40 -8.44 -1.84 2.76
C VAL A 40 -9.89 -1.37 2.60
N TYR A 41 -10.82 -2.31 2.66
CA TYR A 41 -12.24 -2.07 2.32
C TYR A 41 -13.15 -2.26 3.52
N LEU A 42 -14.22 -1.47 3.58
CA LEU A 42 -15.28 -1.62 4.57
C LEU A 42 -16.08 -2.90 4.28
N LEU A 43 -16.28 -3.75 5.28
CA LEU A 43 -16.97 -5.03 5.11
C LEU A 43 -18.44 -4.87 4.72
N ASN A 44 -19.07 -3.76 5.13
CA ASN A 44 -20.40 -3.38 4.66
C ASN A 44 -20.27 -2.44 3.46
N THR A 45 -21.04 -2.68 2.40
CA THR A 45 -21.02 -1.85 1.19
C THR A 45 -21.75 -0.51 1.35
N LEU A 46 -22.57 -0.39 2.40
CA LEU A 46 -23.49 0.73 2.62
C LEU A 46 -24.30 1.00 1.32
N ASN A 47 -24.29 2.23 0.83
CA ASN A 47 -25.03 2.66 -0.36
C ASN A 47 -24.20 2.69 -1.66
N ASP A 48 -23.06 2.00 -1.71
CA ASP A 48 -22.28 1.81 -2.94
C ASP A 48 -22.02 0.33 -3.17
N SER A 49 -22.55 -0.23 -4.27
CA SER A 49 -22.36 -1.65 -4.60
C SER A 49 -20.89 -2.04 -4.82
N ARG A 50 -20.00 -1.07 -5.07
CA ARG A 50 -18.54 -1.28 -5.18
C ARG A 50 -17.87 -1.36 -3.81
N GLY A 51 -18.55 -0.91 -2.75
CA GLY A 51 -18.01 -0.75 -1.41
C GLY A 51 -17.15 0.49 -1.25
N TYR A 52 -16.68 0.70 -0.02
CA TYR A 52 -15.81 1.82 0.36
C TYR A 52 -14.41 1.33 0.71
N CYS A 53 -13.40 2.01 0.18
CA CYS A 53 -11.99 1.74 0.43
C CYS A 53 -11.34 2.96 1.07
N ILE A 54 -10.32 2.72 1.92
CA ILE A 54 -9.48 3.81 2.44
C ILE A 54 -8.74 4.44 1.26
N ASP A 55 -8.81 5.76 1.18
CA ASP A 55 -8.40 6.53 0.02
C ASP A 55 -7.65 7.80 0.45
N MET A 56 -6.51 8.02 -0.20
CA MET A 56 -5.79 9.27 -0.13
C MET A 56 -6.45 10.30 -1.05
N MET A 57 -6.84 11.45 -0.51
CA MET A 57 -7.39 12.53 -1.31
C MET A 57 -6.39 12.97 -2.40
N GLY A 58 -6.86 13.04 -3.65
CA GLY A 58 -6.06 13.45 -4.79
C GLY A 58 -6.63 12.89 -6.08
N TYR A 59 -5.81 12.88 -7.13
CA TYR A 59 -6.14 12.21 -8.37
C TYR A 59 -4.93 11.44 -8.90
N LYS A 60 -5.02 10.11 -8.91
CA LYS A 60 -3.96 9.21 -9.40
C LYS A 60 -2.66 9.51 -8.67
N THR A 61 -1.61 9.95 -9.37
CA THR A 61 -0.30 10.26 -8.81
C THR A 61 -0.21 11.65 -8.16
N ASN A 62 -1.29 12.44 -8.20
CA ASN A 62 -1.37 13.79 -7.61
C ASN A 62 -2.11 13.74 -6.27
N GLY A 63 -1.63 12.88 -5.36
CA GLY A 63 -2.12 12.81 -3.99
C GLY A 63 -1.77 14.07 -3.19
N ASP A 64 -2.71 14.57 -2.39
CA ASP A 64 -2.49 15.67 -1.44
C ASP A 64 -2.32 15.13 0.00
N ILE A 65 -1.06 14.99 0.43
CA ILE A 65 -0.70 14.48 1.76
C ILE A 65 -1.17 15.39 2.91
N ASN A 66 -1.53 16.65 2.62
CA ASN A 66 -1.97 17.60 3.64
C ASN A 66 -3.47 17.48 3.94
N ARG A 67 -4.19 16.65 3.17
CA ARG A 67 -5.61 16.41 3.36
C ARG A 67 -5.84 15.15 4.19
N PRO A 68 -6.93 15.10 4.96
CA PRO A 68 -7.25 13.91 5.73
C PRO A 68 -7.55 12.72 4.81
N LEU A 69 -7.29 11.52 5.32
CA LEU A 69 -7.77 10.28 4.67
C LEU A 69 -9.29 10.30 4.54
N GLN A 70 -9.80 9.67 3.50
CA GLN A 70 -11.23 9.51 3.25
C GLN A 70 -11.58 8.05 2.96
N ALA A 71 -12.86 7.73 3.03
CA ALA A 71 -13.39 6.53 2.43
C ALA A 71 -14.01 6.92 1.08
N HIS A 72 -13.64 6.22 0.03
CA HIS A 72 -14.10 6.47 -1.33
C HIS A 72 -14.66 5.19 -1.93
N SER A 73 -15.52 5.27 -2.94
CA SER A 73 -15.84 4.11 -3.78
C SER A 73 -14.56 3.38 -4.17
N CYS A 74 -14.51 2.08 -3.92
CA CYS A 74 -13.36 1.26 -4.30
C CYS A 74 -13.15 1.26 -5.82
N TYR A 75 -11.90 1.30 -6.26
CA TYR A 75 -11.53 1.36 -7.68
C TYR A 75 -11.13 0.01 -8.30
N SER A 76 -10.98 -1.06 -7.52
CA SER A 76 -10.58 -2.39 -8.03
C SER A 76 -11.44 -2.94 -9.17
N TYR A 77 -12.68 -2.47 -9.35
CA TYR A 77 -13.50 -2.81 -10.53
C TYR A 77 -12.86 -2.39 -11.87
N GLN A 78 -11.84 -1.53 -11.85
CA GLN A 78 -11.07 -1.10 -13.01
C GLN A 78 -9.99 -2.11 -13.43
N GLY A 79 -9.85 -3.22 -12.70
CA GLY A 79 -8.93 -4.33 -13.00
C GLY A 79 -7.59 -4.25 -12.27
N GLU A 80 -7.32 -3.16 -11.56
CA GLU A 80 -6.10 -2.95 -10.78
C GLU A 80 -6.41 -2.17 -9.51
N ILE A 81 -5.55 -2.30 -8.49
CA ILE A 81 -5.64 -1.46 -7.28
C ILE A 81 -5.04 -0.09 -7.59
N SER A 82 -5.83 0.96 -7.35
CA SER A 82 -5.36 2.33 -7.56
C SER A 82 -4.27 2.73 -6.57
N VAL A 83 -3.31 3.55 -7.02
CA VAL A 83 -2.15 3.97 -6.22
C VAL A 83 -2.51 4.77 -4.97
N ASP A 84 -3.69 5.40 -4.95
CA ASP A 84 -4.25 6.18 -3.83
C ASP A 84 -5.15 5.34 -2.89
N GLN A 85 -5.44 4.08 -3.22
CA GLN A 85 -6.19 3.12 -2.40
C GLN A 85 -5.40 1.85 -2.05
N GLY A 86 -4.15 1.76 -2.53
CA GLY A 86 -3.31 0.58 -2.40
C GLY A 86 -2.40 0.64 -1.18
N PHE A 87 -2.54 -0.36 -0.32
CA PHE A 87 -1.71 -0.55 0.88
C PHE A 87 -0.86 -1.80 0.76
N ILE A 88 0.31 -1.80 1.40
CA ILE A 88 1.18 -2.98 1.44
C ILE A 88 0.72 -3.91 2.57
N LYS A 89 0.24 -5.10 2.20
CA LYS A 89 -0.32 -6.07 3.17
C LYS A 89 0.65 -6.45 4.28
N ALA A 90 1.91 -6.73 3.93
CA ALA A 90 2.94 -7.06 4.91
C ALA A 90 3.20 -5.92 5.91
N ASN A 91 2.98 -4.66 5.52
CA ASN A 91 3.13 -3.53 6.44
C ASN A 91 1.93 -3.43 7.37
N ILE A 92 0.71 -3.70 6.88
CA ILE A 92 -0.50 -3.76 7.72
C ILE A 92 -0.34 -4.83 8.82
N GLU A 93 0.17 -6.00 8.47
CA GLU A 93 0.47 -7.10 9.42
C GLU A 93 1.54 -6.69 10.45
N ASN A 94 2.37 -5.70 10.12
CA ASN A 94 3.38 -5.08 10.99
C ASN A 94 2.94 -3.71 11.53
N GLU A 95 1.62 -3.50 11.66
CA GLU A 95 0.99 -2.35 12.31
C GLU A 95 1.12 -1.01 11.57
N GLU A 96 1.50 -1.02 10.29
CA GLU A 96 1.74 0.19 9.49
C GLU A 96 0.87 0.21 8.23
N PHE A 97 -0.03 1.20 8.14
CA PHE A 97 -0.85 1.42 6.96
C PHE A 97 -0.14 2.36 5.99
N ASN A 98 0.71 1.78 5.15
CA ASN A 98 1.55 2.49 4.18
C ASN A 98 0.96 2.47 2.77
N ILE A 99 0.91 3.65 2.14
CA ILE A 99 0.62 3.82 0.71
C ILE A 99 1.95 4.02 -0.01
N LEU A 100 2.51 2.94 -0.53
CA LEU A 100 3.91 2.88 -0.99
C LEU A 100 4.23 3.88 -2.11
N HIS A 101 3.30 4.09 -3.05
CA HIS A 101 3.51 5.01 -4.18
C HIS A 101 3.87 6.44 -3.73
N PHE A 102 3.30 6.87 -2.60
CA PHE A 102 3.52 8.20 -2.03
C PHE A 102 4.51 8.19 -0.87
N ASN A 103 4.96 7.02 -0.42
CA ASN A 103 5.81 6.83 0.75
C ASN A 103 5.25 7.53 2.02
N VAL A 104 3.94 7.40 2.23
CA VAL A 104 3.24 7.97 3.39
C VAL A 104 2.52 6.90 4.20
N CYS A 105 2.35 7.19 5.48
CA CYS A 105 1.71 6.33 6.44
C CYS A 105 0.55 7.06 7.10
N MET A 106 -0.50 6.31 7.43
CA MET A 106 -1.58 6.79 8.28
C MET A 106 -1.03 7.21 9.64
N GLU A 107 -1.41 8.40 10.12
CA GLU A 107 -0.96 8.91 11.42
C GLU A 107 -2.12 9.57 12.18
N LEU A 108 -2.15 9.35 13.50
CA LEU A 108 -3.05 10.06 14.41
C LEU A 108 -2.82 11.57 14.36
N THR A 109 -3.90 12.33 14.29
CA THR A 109 -3.87 13.76 14.62
C THR A 109 -3.94 13.96 16.13
N GLU A 110 -4.89 13.27 16.78
CA GLU A 110 -5.05 13.20 18.22
C GLU A 110 -5.55 11.79 18.62
N ASN A 111 -5.29 11.39 19.87
CA ASN A 111 -5.71 10.09 20.40
C ASN A 111 -7.05 10.21 21.15
N LYS A 112 -8.13 10.60 20.45
CA LYS A 112 -9.48 10.76 21.01
C LYS A 112 -10.56 10.48 19.96
N ALA A 113 -11.79 10.26 20.41
CA ALA A 113 -12.95 10.14 19.52
C ALA A 113 -13.23 11.47 18.77
N GLY A 114 -13.74 11.37 17.54
CA GLY A 114 -13.95 12.48 16.61
C GLY A 114 -12.70 12.93 15.86
N SER A 115 -11.52 12.36 16.13
CA SER A 115 -10.28 12.77 15.48
C SER A 115 -10.18 12.24 14.06
N SER A 116 -9.76 13.10 13.13
CA SER A 116 -9.41 12.68 11.77
C SER A 116 -8.02 12.04 11.73
N LEU A 117 -7.72 11.37 10.61
CA LEU A 117 -6.40 10.83 10.33
C LEU A 117 -5.73 11.66 9.25
N LYS A 118 -4.42 11.84 9.37
CA LYS A 118 -3.60 12.47 8.34
C LYS A 118 -2.69 11.42 7.69
N LEU A 119 -2.09 11.81 6.58
CA LEU A 119 -0.95 11.11 5.99
C LEU A 119 0.32 11.90 6.31
N SER A 120 1.38 11.20 6.68
CA SER A 120 2.70 11.78 6.93
C SER A 120 3.78 10.85 6.41
N SER A 121 5.01 11.36 6.28
CA SER A 121 6.15 10.50 5.93
C SER A 121 6.28 9.35 6.93
N CYS A 122 6.44 8.13 6.42
CA CYS A 122 6.61 6.96 7.26
C CYS A 122 7.91 7.07 8.07
N ASN A 123 7.78 7.01 9.39
CA ASN A 123 8.92 7.07 10.32
C ASN A 123 8.75 6.13 11.53
N LYS A 124 7.71 5.28 11.51
CA LYS A 124 7.43 4.24 12.51
C LYS A 124 7.18 4.80 13.93
N ASN A 125 6.79 6.08 14.03
CA ASN A 125 6.41 6.67 15.30
C ASN A 125 5.15 6.01 15.88
N ASP A 126 4.92 6.14 17.18
CA ASP A 126 3.80 5.45 17.85
C ASP A 126 2.41 5.89 17.36
N ASN A 127 2.29 7.10 16.81
CA ASN A 127 1.04 7.59 16.21
C ASN A 127 0.78 7.01 14.81
N GLN A 128 1.74 6.31 14.21
CA GLN A 128 1.60 5.58 12.93
C GLN A 128 1.26 4.10 13.12
N LYS A 129 1.15 3.62 14.37
CA LYS A 129 0.90 2.21 14.67
C LYS A 129 -0.60 1.93 14.80
N PHE A 130 -1.14 1.15 13.87
CA PHE A 130 -2.53 0.71 13.84
C PHE A 130 -2.65 -0.78 13.63
N ILE A 131 -3.62 -1.42 14.25
CA ILE A 131 -3.84 -2.86 14.19
C ILE A 131 -5.15 -3.11 13.44
N LEU A 132 -5.11 -3.93 12.39
CA LEU A 132 -6.31 -4.57 11.84
C LEU A 132 -6.59 -5.85 12.63
N GLN A 133 -7.62 -5.81 13.47
CA GLN A 133 -8.05 -6.93 14.28
C GLN A 133 -8.73 -8.02 13.44
N SER A 134 -8.77 -9.24 13.96
CA SER A 134 -9.47 -10.36 13.32
C SER A 134 -11.00 -10.18 13.23
N ASP A 135 -11.58 -9.31 14.08
CA ASP A 135 -12.99 -8.93 14.02
C ASP A 135 -13.29 -7.79 13.03
N GLY A 136 -12.25 -7.32 12.32
CA GLY A 136 -12.29 -6.27 11.30
C GLY A 136 -12.07 -4.86 11.83
N LYS A 137 -11.95 -4.64 13.14
CA LYS A 137 -11.68 -3.28 13.66
C LYS A 137 -10.27 -2.83 13.29
N ILE A 138 -10.13 -1.61 12.79
CA ILE A 138 -8.83 -0.94 12.67
C ILE A 138 -8.68 0.03 13.83
N GLN A 139 -7.65 -0.14 14.65
CA GLN A 139 -7.49 0.58 15.92
C GLN A 139 -6.08 1.13 16.08
N PRO A 140 -5.89 2.33 16.66
CA PRO A 140 -4.56 2.79 17.05
C PRO A 140 -3.99 1.87 18.13
N LYS A 141 -2.73 1.46 18.00
CA LYS A 141 -2.07 0.60 18.99
C LYS A 141 -2.03 1.22 20.39
N SER A 142 -1.97 2.56 20.45
CA SER A 142 -2.00 3.33 21.69
C SER A 142 -3.36 3.40 22.36
N ASN A 143 -4.46 3.04 21.67
CA ASN A 143 -5.82 3.10 22.22
C ASN A 143 -6.80 2.19 21.49
N LEU A 144 -6.95 0.96 21.98
CA LEU A 144 -7.86 -0.05 21.43
C LEU A 144 -9.34 0.19 21.74
N ASN A 145 -9.71 1.33 22.35
CA ASN A 145 -11.11 1.74 22.47
C ASN A 145 -11.56 2.57 21.27
N LEU A 146 -10.64 3.00 20.40
CA LEU A 146 -10.94 3.76 19.19
C LEU A 146 -10.92 2.88 17.95
N CYS A 147 -11.89 3.07 17.08
CA CYS A 147 -12.07 2.35 15.83
C CYS A 147 -12.15 3.33 14.67
N LEU A 148 -11.44 3.00 13.58
CA LEU A 148 -11.60 3.70 12.31
C LEU A 148 -13.03 3.53 11.81
N THR A 149 -13.71 4.66 11.64
CA THR A 149 -15.15 4.71 11.38
C THR A 149 -15.41 5.57 10.14
N VAL A 150 -16.23 5.06 9.22
CA VAL A 150 -16.79 5.90 8.15
C VAL A 150 -17.97 6.72 8.67
N SER A 151 -18.08 7.97 8.21
CA SER A 151 -19.24 8.81 8.54
C SER A 151 -20.55 8.24 8.02
N ASP A 152 -21.67 8.59 8.67
CA ASP A 152 -23.03 8.24 8.23
C ASP A 152 -23.48 9.03 6.98
N ASN A 153 -23.03 10.28 6.88
CA ASN A 153 -23.23 11.11 5.69
C ASN A 153 -22.22 10.75 4.60
N PHE A 154 -22.63 10.91 3.34
CA PHE A 154 -21.78 10.82 2.16
C PHE A 154 -21.97 12.04 1.26
N ARG A 155 -21.04 12.23 0.33
CA ARG A 155 -21.14 13.18 -0.77
C ARG A 155 -20.75 12.51 -2.08
N GLU A 156 -21.15 13.11 -3.19
CA GLU A 156 -20.67 12.68 -4.51
C GLU A 156 -19.22 13.12 -4.72
N GLY A 157 -18.46 12.23 -5.38
CA GLY A 157 -17.13 12.49 -5.90
C GLY A 157 -17.16 12.98 -7.35
N GLY A 158 -15.99 12.99 -7.99
CA GLY A 158 -15.87 13.29 -9.41
C GLY A 158 -15.82 12.00 -10.22
N GLY A 159 -16.68 11.87 -11.23
CA GLY A 159 -16.64 10.75 -12.18
C GLY A 159 -17.26 9.45 -11.66
N GLY A 160 -17.04 8.37 -12.43
CA GLY A 160 -17.68 7.07 -12.23
C GLY A 160 -19.08 6.99 -12.86
N ASN A 161 -19.47 5.78 -13.29
CA ASN A 161 -20.87 5.43 -13.57
C ASN A 161 -21.17 4.05 -12.96
N PRO A 162 -21.92 3.96 -11.84
CA PRO A 162 -22.54 5.06 -11.10
C PRO A 162 -21.52 6.06 -10.51
N VAL A 163 -21.95 7.27 -10.19
CA VAL A 163 -21.08 8.31 -9.61
C VAL A 163 -20.36 7.77 -8.38
N HIS A 164 -19.09 8.14 -8.20
CA HIS A 164 -18.36 7.75 -7.00
C HIS A 164 -18.88 8.48 -5.77
N LEU A 165 -18.82 7.83 -4.61
CA LEU A 165 -19.29 8.32 -3.33
C LEU A 165 -18.13 8.42 -2.34
N ILE A 166 -18.20 9.43 -1.46
CA ILE A 166 -17.15 9.78 -0.52
C ILE A 166 -17.72 9.95 0.88
N ARG A 167 -17.02 9.41 1.87
CA ARG A 167 -17.32 9.52 3.31
C ARG A 167 -16.07 9.99 4.06
N SER A 168 -16.29 10.70 5.16
CA SER A 168 -15.20 11.08 6.06
C SER A 168 -14.74 9.87 6.87
N LEU A 169 -13.45 9.85 7.23
CA LEU A 169 -12.89 8.90 8.18
C LEU A 169 -12.53 9.61 9.49
N THR A 170 -13.00 9.07 10.60
CA THR A 170 -12.64 9.49 11.95
C THR A 170 -12.34 8.28 12.82
N LEU A 171 -11.63 8.53 13.92
CA LEU A 171 -11.59 7.61 15.04
C LEU A 171 -12.77 7.89 15.94
N GLU A 172 -13.61 6.89 16.16
CA GLU A 172 -14.71 6.95 17.12
C GLU A 172 -14.53 5.88 18.19
N ASN A 173 -15.28 5.97 19.28
CA ASN A 173 -15.35 4.85 20.21
C ASN A 173 -15.83 3.61 19.45
N CYS A 174 -15.16 2.48 19.67
CA CYS A 174 -15.61 1.20 19.15
C CYS A 174 -16.99 0.87 19.73
N ASP A 175 -17.95 0.58 18.85
CA ASP A 175 -19.33 0.26 19.22
C ASP A 175 -19.88 -0.77 18.24
N ASP A 176 -20.39 -1.89 18.74
CA ASP A 176 -20.94 -2.95 17.89
C ASP A 176 -22.20 -2.49 17.13
N ASN A 177 -22.90 -1.45 17.62
CA ASN A 177 -24.00 -0.80 16.89
C ASN A 177 -23.51 -0.03 15.65
N LEU A 178 -22.21 0.26 15.55
CA LEU A 178 -21.55 0.90 14.42
C LEU A 178 -20.76 -0.11 13.57
N SER A 179 -21.02 -1.41 13.74
CA SER A 179 -20.25 -2.47 13.06
C SER A 179 -20.32 -2.40 11.53
N ASP A 180 -21.39 -1.85 10.97
CA ASP A 180 -21.53 -1.54 9.54
C ASP A 180 -20.55 -0.46 9.06
N ARG A 181 -20.02 0.37 9.96
CA ARG A 181 -19.12 1.48 9.67
C ARG A 181 -17.72 1.35 10.28
N GLN A 182 -17.48 0.32 11.10
CA GLN A 182 -16.24 0.13 11.86
C GLN A 182 -15.47 -1.15 11.51
N LYS A 183 -15.99 -2.00 10.61
CA LYS A 183 -15.36 -3.26 10.25
C LYS A 183 -14.79 -3.23 8.84
N TRP A 184 -13.52 -3.59 8.75
CA TRP A 184 -12.68 -3.51 7.57
C TRP A 184 -12.06 -4.87 7.25
N GLY A 185 -11.64 -5.03 6.00
CA GLY A 185 -10.88 -6.19 5.53
C GLY A 185 -9.86 -5.77 4.48
N THR A 186 -9.08 -6.75 4.00
CA THR A 186 -8.14 -6.55 2.90
C THR A 186 -8.49 -7.46 1.72
N ARG A 187 -8.31 -6.98 0.49
CA ARG A 187 -8.52 -7.78 -0.72
C ARG A 187 -7.56 -7.37 -1.84
N LYS A 188 -7.30 -8.30 -2.77
CA LYS A 188 -6.60 -8.03 -4.03
C LYS A 188 -7.55 -7.37 -5.04
N SER A 189 -6.97 -6.86 -6.14
CA SER A 189 -7.71 -6.65 -7.38
C SER A 189 -8.40 -7.97 -7.79
N ASN A 190 -9.65 -7.88 -8.26
CA ASN A 190 -10.42 -9.02 -8.75
C ASN A 190 -10.05 -9.36 -10.19
#